data_AF-A0A968M5D7-F1
#
_entry.id   AF-A0A968M5D7-F1
#
_cell.length_a   1.000
_cell.length_b   1.000
_cell.length_c   1.000
_cell.angle_alpha   90.00
_cell.angle_beta   90.00
_cell.angle_gamma   90.00
#
_symmetry.space_group_name_H-M   'P 1'
#
loop_
_entity.id
_entity.type
_entity.pdbx_description
1 polymer ?
#
loop_
_entity_poly.entity_id
_entity_poly.type
_entity_poly.pdbx_seq_one_letter_code
_entity_poly.pdbx_strand_id
1 'polypeptide(L)'
;MGKWRRWAIALVLVWWVGMGPVWADGDPAGQWAQLQAKMAKVRFCQNDSCFYRRVEGQLQTPAQTGDPYRGTITAIIDRPAATLDTAEYRFTWDGAHWVLTGGEEYTDVADYFFKGDRYEIFSVHGTHSYQGDIYSARQNRSLKSGYLTLYFDVLAQGQPAKG
;
A
#
# COMPACT_ATOMS: atom_id res chain seq x y z
N MET A 1 -62.52 -10.00 24.75
CA MET A 1 -62.35 -8.96 23.71
C MET A 1 -60.91 -8.48 23.76
N GLY A 2 -60.11 -8.84 22.75
CA GLY A 2 -58.64 -8.77 22.76
C GLY A 2 -58.08 -7.38 22.48
N LYS A 3 -57.02 -7.00 23.20
CA LYS A 3 -56.24 -5.79 22.98
C LYS A 3 -55.23 -6.05 21.86
N TRP A 4 -55.39 -5.32 20.75
CA TRP A 4 -54.54 -5.40 19.57
C TRP A 4 -53.18 -4.74 19.83
N ARG A 5 -52.10 -5.49 19.59
CA ARG A 5 -50.71 -5.01 19.57
C ARG A 5 -50.49 -4.14 18.34
N ARG A 6 -50.12 -2.87 18.54
CA ARG A 6 -49.55 -2.02 17.48
C ARG A 6 -48.03 -2.24 17.46
N TRP A 7 -47.53 -2.80 16.38
CA TRP A 7 -46.11 -2.88 16.07
C TRP A 7 -45.66 -1.56 15.45
N ALA A 8 -44.73 -0.85 16.10
CA ALA A 8 -43.99 0.24 15.48
C ALA A 8 -42.74 -0.38 14.83
N ILE A 9 -42.72 -0.44 13.51
CA ILE A 9 -41.52 -0.78 12.74
C ILE A 9 -40.62 0.45 12.78
N ALA A 10 -39.54 0.39 13.55
CA ALA A 10 -38.49 1.39 13.51
C ALA A 10 -37.71 1.22 12.20
N LEU A 11 -37.84 2.22 11.33
CA LEU A 11 -37.08 2.37 10.10
C LEU A 11 -35.62 2.68 10.49
N VAL A 12 -34.73 1.69 10.37
CA VAL A 12 -33.28 1.92 10.51
C VAL A 12 -32.80 2.59 9.22
N LEU A 13 -32.67 3.92 9.28
CA LEU A 13 -31.92 4.72 8.31
C LEU A 13 -30.44 4.35 8.42
N VAL A 14 -29.97 3.46 7.55
CA VAL A 14 -28.54 3.19 7.38
C VAL A 14 -27.94 4.39 6.65
N TRP A 15 -27.26 5.25 7.41
CA TRP A 15 -26.43 6.31 6.86
C TRP A 15 -25.17 5.69 6.26
N TRP A 16 -25.02 5.84 4.94
CA TRP A 16 -23.76 5.63 4.22
C TRP A 16 -22.76 6.72 4.64
N VAL A 17 -22.06 6.51 5.74
CA VAL A 17 -20.81 7.23 6.03
C VAL A 17 -19.67 6.41 5.44
N GLY A 18 -18.84 7.05 4.62
CA GLY A 18 -17.75 6.41 3.89
C GLY A 18 -16.85 5.59 4.81
N MET A 19 -16.99 4.26 4.73
CA MET A 19 -16.12 3.32 5.41
C MET A 19 -14.73 3.36 4.75
N GLY A 20 -13.85 4.18 5.30
CA GLY A 20 -12.41 3.88 5.24
C GLY A 20 -12.17 2.49 5.85
N PRO A 21 -11.10 1.79 5.46
CA PRO A 21 -10.85 0.44 5.94
C PRO A 21 -10.61 0.45 7.46
N VAL A 22 -11.50 -0.20 8.21
CA VAL A 22 -11.28 -0.51 9.63
C VAL A 22 -10.28 -1.67 9.68
N TRP A 23 -9.06 -1.38 10.11
CA TRP A 23 -8.09 -2.41 10.43
C TRP A 23 -8.42 -2.96 11.82
N ALA A 24 -8.34 -4.28 12.02
CA ALA A 24 -8.44 -4.84 13.37
C ALA A 24 -7.17 -4.45 14.13
N ASP A 25 -7.29 -3.61 15.15
CA ASP A 25 -6.15 -3.17 15.96
C ASP A 25 -5.47 -4.37 16.62
N GLY A 26 -4.13 -4.43 16.58
CA GLY A 26 -3.33 -5.40 17.33
C GLY A 26 -3.12 -6.78 16.71
N ASP A 27 -3.59 -7.05 15.48
CA ASP A 27 -3.27 -8.30 14.74
C ASP A 27 -2.35 -8.01 13.53
N PRO A 28 -1.02 -8.05 13.70
CA PRO A 28 -0.09 -7.77 12.62
C PRO A 28 -0.21 -8.77 11.45
N ALA A 29 -0.51 -10.04 11.73
CA ALA A 29 -0.61 -11.07 10.71
C ALA A 29 -1.90 -10.94 9.89
N GLY A 30 -3.03 -10.67 10.55
CA GLY A 30 -4.30 -10.39 9.88
C GLY A 30 -4.24 -9.11 9.03
N GLN A 31 -3.65 -8.03 9.56
CA GLN A 31 -3.44 -6.81 8.78
C GLN A 31 -2.48 -7.03 7.60
N TRP A 32 -1.46 -7.87 7.76
CA TRP A 32 -0.52 -8.19 6.67
C TRP A 32 -1.22 -8.86 5.49
N ALA A 33 -2.10 -9.84 5.74
CA ALA A 33 -2.89 -10.48 4.69
C ALA A 33 -3.83 -9.48 3.97
N GLN A 34 -4.43 -8.56 4.72
CA GLN A 34 -5.26 -7.50 4.14
C GLN A 34 -4.45 -6.52 3.29
N LEU A 35 -3.24 -6.17 3.71
CA LEU A 35 -2.33 -5.30 2.96
C LEU A 35 -1.95 -5.93 1.61
N GLN A 36 -1.58 -7.21 1.59
CA GLN A 36 -1.31 -7.95 0.35
C GLN A 36 -2.53 -7.96 -0.58
N ALA A 37 -3.71 -8.27 -0.03
CA ALA A 37 -4.95 -8.31 -0.80
C ALA A 37 -5.36 -6.93 -1.36
N LYS A 38 -5.06 -5.84 -0.65
CA LYS A 38 -5.26 -4.47 -1.15
C LYS A 38 -4.26 -4.16 -2.26
N MET A 39 -2.98 -4.44 -2.06
CA MET A 39 -1.94 -4.18 -3.06
C MET A 39 -2.25 -4.90 -4.38
N ALA A 40 -2.73 -6.14 -4.33
CA ALA A 40 -3.13 -6.90 -5.52
C ALA A 40 -4.28 -6.26 -6.34
N LYS A 41 -5.05 -5.34 -5.74
CA LYS A 41 -6.16 -4.62 -6.39
C LYS A 41 -5.78 -3.21 -6.85
N VAL A 42 -4.62 -2.72 -6.41
CA VAL A 42 -4.15 -1.37 -6.67
C VAL A 42 -3.39 -1.33 -8.00
N ARG A 43 -3.49 -0.20 -8.69
CA ARG A 43 -2.70 0.05 -9.91
C ARG A 43 -1.29 0.45 -9.53
N PHE A 44 -0.30 -0.09 -10.24
CA PHE A 44 1.10 0.29 -10.05
C PHE A 44 1.31 1.76 -10.43
N CYS A 45 0.76 2.17 -11.57
CA CYS A 45 0.86 3.54 -12.06
C CYS A 45 -0.51 4.05 -12.53
N GLN A 46 -0.67 5.36 -12.71
CA GLN A 46 -1.95 5.99 -13.10
C GLN A 46 -2.44 5.66 -14.54
N ASN A 47 -1.99 4.57 -15.13
CA ASN A 47 -2.41 4.08 -16.44
C ASN A 47 -3.35 2.86 -16.27
N ASP A 48 -4.35 2.72 -17.14
CA ASP A 48 -5.36 1.66 -17.09
C ASP A 48 -4.79 0.26 -17.35
N SER A 49 -3.58 0.15 -17.91
CA SER A 49 -2.90 -1.11 -18.22
C SER A 49 -1.70 -1.40 -17.31
N CYS A 50 -1.75 -0.94 -16.04
CA CYS A 50 -0.60 -0.92 -15.15
C CYS A 50 -0.94 -1.50 -13.78
N PHE A 51 -0.73 -2.81 -13.61
CA PHE A 51 -1.19 -3.55 -12.42
C PHE A 51 -0.08 -4.36 -11.78
N TYR A 52 -0.22 -4.63 -10.49
CA TYR A 52 0.56 -5.66 -9.82
C TYR A 52 0.03 -7.05 -10.17
N ARG A 53 0.94 -7.98 -10.42
CA ARG A 53 0.69 -9.41 -10.60
C ARG A 53 1.62 -10.20 -9.70
N ARG A 54 1.22 -11.43 -9.36
CA ARG A 54 2.01 -12.34 -8.52
C ARG A 54 2.53 -11.63 -7.25
N VAL A 55 1.60 -10.98 -6.54
CA VAL A 55 1.90 -10.31 -5.27
C VAL A 55 2.17 -11.40 -4.23
N GLU A 56 3.38 -11.41 -3.69
CA GLU A 56 3.82 -12.39 -2.71
C GLU A 56 4.33 -11.66 -1.46
N GLY A 57 3.75 -11.93 -0.30
CA GLY A 57 4.17 -11.32 0.95
C GLY A 57 4.88 -12.30 1.87
N GLN A 58 6.05 -11.90 2.35
CA GLN A 58 6.80 -12.58 3.39
C GLN A 58 6.64 -11.82 4.71
N LEU A 59 6.22 -12.54 5.76
CA LEU A 59 6.10 -12.00 7.11
C LEU A 59 7.19 -12.61 8.00
N GLN A 60 8.00 -11.75 8.60
CA GLN A 60 9.01 -12.12 9.58
C GLN A 60 8.49 -11.78 10.97
N THR A 61 8.33 -12.79 11.81
CA THR A 61 7.95 -12.61 13.22
C THR A 61 9.16 -12.14 14.04
N PRO A 62 8.94 -11.37 15.11
CA PRO A 62 10.01 -10.97 16.03
C PRO A 62 10.79 -12.17 16.56
N ALA A 63 12.13 -12.08 16.55
CA ALA A 63 12.98 -13.12 17.14
C ALA A 63 13.05 -12.99 18.67
N GLN A 64 12.89 -11.77 19.18
CA GLN A 64 12.94 -11.44 20.61
C GLN A 64 11.76 -10.56 21.01
N THR A 65 11.43 -10.58 22.30
CA THR A 65 10.45 -9.64 22.88
C THR A 65 10.95 -8.21 22.72
N GLY A 66 10.18 -7.38 22.02
CA GLY A 66 10.52 -5.97 21.75
C GLY A 66 10.99 -5.71 20.32
N ASP A 67 11.35 -6.75 19.55
CA ASP A 67 11.60 -6.58 18.11
C ASP A 67 10.29 -6.37 17.35
N PRO A 68 10.26 -5.50 16.32
CA PRO A 68 9.07 -5.32 15.51
C PRO A 68 8.89 -6.47 14.52
N TYR A 69 7.65 -6.73 14.11
CA TYR A 69 7.40 -7.54 12.92
C TYR A 69 7.97 -6.82 11.70
N ARG A 70 8.48 -7.59 10.73
CA ARG A 70 8.92 -7.07 9.44
C ARG A 70 8.21 -7.80 8.32
N GLY A 71 7.97 -7.10 7.23
CA GLY A 71 7.30 -7.67 6.09
C GLY A 71 7.94 -7.22 4.80
N THR A 72 7.97 -8.11 3.81
CA THR A 72 8.38 -7.78 2.45
C THR A 72 7.29 -8.22 1.49
N ILE A 73 6.84 -7.34 0.60
CA ILE A 73 5.94 -7.72 -0.50
C ILE A 73 6.68 -7.56 -1.82
N THR A 74 6.76 -8.63 -2.59
CA THR A 74 7.27 -8.62 -3.97
C THR A 74 6.11 -8.71 -4.96
N ALA A 75 6.31 -8.15 -6.15
CA ALA A 75 5.34 -8.23 -7.24
C ALA A 75 5.99 -8.13 -8.61
N ILE A 76 5.34 -8.72 -9.61
CA ILE A 76 5.57 -8.42 -11.03
C ILE A 76 4.69 -7.23 -11.41
N ILE A 77 5.22 -6.33 -12.24
CA ILE A 77 4.46 -5.21 -12.79
C ILE A 77 4.03 -5.57 -14.21
N ASP A 78 2.71 -5.65 -14.43
CA ASP A 78 2.09 -5.92 -15.72
C ASP A 78 1.84 -4.59 -16.43
N ARG A 79 2.73 -4.27 -17.38
CA ARG A 79 2.66 -3.11 -18.26
C ARG A 79 3.34 -3.42 -19.60
N PRO A 80 3.06 -2.64 -20.67
CA PRO A 80 3.86 -2.71 -21.89
C PRO A 80 5.31 -2.34 -21.57
N ALA A 81 6.21 -3.32 -21.62
CA ALA A 81 7.63 -3.19 -21.34
C ALA A 81 8.41 -4.22 -22.19
N ALA A 82 9.67 -3.90 -22.50
CA ALA A 82 10.55 -4.82 -23.22
C ALA A 82 11.06 -5.98 -22.34
N THR A 83 11.06 -5.78 -21.02
CA THR A 83 11.52 -6.73 -20.01
C THR A 83 10.49 -6.90 -18.90
N LEU A 84 10.71 -7.89 -18.04
CA LEU A 84 9.87 -8.12 -16.87
C LEU A 84 10.17 -7.06 -15.81
N ASP A 85 9.19 -6.22 -15.51
CA ASP A 85 9.28 -5.22 -14.45
C ASP A 85 8.89 -5.85 -13.09
N THR A 86 9.60 -5.48 -12.04
CA THR A 86 9.39 -6.02 -10.68
C THR A 86 9.37 -4.93 -9.62
N ALA A 87 8.77 -5.23 -8.48
CA ALA A 87 8.81 -4.38 -7.31
C ALA A 87 9.00 -5.19 -6.03
N GLU A 88 9.70 -4.61 -5.07
CA GLU A 88 9.83 -5.08 -3.70
C GLU A 88 9.53 -3.92 -2.73
N TYR A 89 8.69 -4.15 -1.74
CA TYR A 89 8.34 -3.18 -0.72
C TYR A 89 8.60 -3.74 0.67
N ARG A 90 9.24 -2.94 1.52
CA ARG A 90 9.68 -3.32 2.86
C ARG A 90 8.86 -2.57 3.89
N PHE A 91 8.39 -3.31 4.90
CA PHE A 91 7.50 -2.81 5.93
C PHE A 91 7.99 -3.18 7.33
N THR A 92 7.59 -2.39 8.30
CA THR A 92 7.84 -2.65 9.73
C THR A 92 6.57 -2.35 10.52
N TRP A 93 6.29 -3.19 11.51
CA TRP A 93 5.19 -2.98 12.43
C TRP A 93 5.60 -2.02 13.55
N ASP A 94 4.86 -0.94 13.75
CA ASP A 94 5.16 0.08 14.78
C ASP A 94 4.51 -0.19 16.14
N GLY A 95 3.76 -1.29 16.25
CA GLY A 95 2.95 -1.62 17.43
C GLY A 95 1.45 -1.58 17.16
N ALA A 96 1.02 -0.83 16.15
CA ALA A 96 -0.40 -0.69 15.79
C ALA A 96 -0.67 -0.90 14.29
N HIS A 97 0.30 -0.55 13.43
CA HIS A 97 0.14 -0.54 11.98
C HIS A 97 1.41 -0.96 11.23
N TRP A 98 1.23 -1.35 9.97
CA TRP A 98 2.33 -1.55 9.04
C TRP A 98 2.79 -0.22 8.43
N VAL A 99 4.06 0.08 8.59
CA VAL A 99 4.71 1.27 8.02
C VAL A 99 5.59 0.84 6.86
N LEU A 100 5.43 1.49 5.70
CA LEU A 100 6.31 1.30 4.54
C LEU A 100 7.64 2.03 4.79
N THR A 101 8.72 1.26 4.92
CA THR A 101 10.05 1.79 5.28
C THR A 101 10.95 1.98 4.07
N GLY A 102 10.65 1.32 2.96
CA GLY A 102 11.38 1.47 1.72
C GLY A 102 10.90 0.49 0.66
N GLY A 103 11.51 0.54 -0.50
CA GLY A 103 11.12 -0.29 -1.61
C GLY A 103 12.00 -0.07 -2.82
N GLU A 104 11.89 -0.97 -3.78
CA GLU A 104 12.66 -0.95 -5.00
C GLU A 104 11.70 -1.30 -6.15
N GLU A 105 11.81 -0.60 -7.26
CA GLU A 105 11.04 -0.89 -8.47
C GLU A 105 12.02 -0.95 -9.63
N TYR A 106 12.01 -2.05 -10.37
CA TYR A 106 12.90 -2.28 -11.50
C TYR A 106 12.05 -2.29 -12.76
N THR A 107 12.36 -1.38 -13.67
CA THR A 107 11.64 -1.26 -14.94
C THR A 107 12.60 -1.25 -16.11
N ASP A 108 12.09 -1.54 -17.31
CA ASP A 108 12.87 -1.48 -18.55
C ASP A 108 13.54 -0.13 -18.84
N VAL A 109 13.11 0.95 -18.19
CA VAL A 109 13.63 2.31 -18.38
C VAL A 109 14.44 2.86 -17.19
N ALA A 110 14.23 2.34 -15.98
CA ALA A 110 14.82 2.87 -14.75
C ALA A 110 14.71 1.92 -13.55
N ASP A 111 15.67 2.05 -12.65
CA ASP A 111 15.69 1.44 -11.33
C ASP A 111 15.37 2.51 -10.28
N TYR A 112 14.39 2.24 -9.43
CA TYR A 112 13.90 3.15 -8.41
C TYR A 112 14.23 2.58 -7.03
N PHE A 113 14.80 3.41 -6.17
CA PHE A 113 15.12 3.08 -4.79
C PHE A 113 14.40 4.05 -3.86
N PHE A 114 13.66 3.52 -2.90
CA PHE A 114 12.88 4.28 -1.92
C PHE A 114 13.33 3.97 -0.50
N LYS A 115 13.43 5.02 0.31
CA LYS A 115 13.71 4.92 1.74
C LYS A 115 12.86 5.95 2.49
N GLY A 116 11.81 5.48 3.14
CA GLY A 116 10.83 6.33 3.82
C GLY A 116 10.20 7.33 2.86
N ASP A 117 10.52 8.60 3.06
CA ASP A 117 10.02 9.75 2.30
C ASP A 117 10.95 10.21 1.16
N ARG A 118 12.07 9.52 0.93
CA ARG A 118 13.05 9.86 -0.10
C ARG A 118 13.13 8.79 -1.19
N TYR A 119 13.54 9.23 -2.37
CA TYR A 119 13.81 8.33 -3.49
C TYR A 119 15.08 8.69 -4.24
N GLU A 120 15.64 7.71 -4.93
CA GLU A 120 16.68 7.84 -5.93
C GLU A 120 16.32 6.98 -7.15
N ILE A 121 16.54 7.51 -8.36
CA ILE A 121 16.21 6.84 -9.62
C ILE A 121 17.44 6.84 -10.51
N PHE A 122 17.77 5.68 -11.05
CA PHE A 122 18.83 5.50 -12.04
C PHE A 122 18.20 5.13 -13.37
N SER A 123 18.44 5.92 -14.41
CA SER A 123 17.95 5.56 -15.74
C SER A 123 18.81 4.43 -16.32
N VAL A 124 18.16 3.41 -16.89
CA VAL A 124 18.85 2.32 -17.60
C VAL A 124 19.52 2.82 -18.89
N HIS A 125 19.06 3.94 -19.46
CA HIS A 125 19.53 4.49 -20.73
C HIS A 125 20.47 5.70 -20.58
N GLY A 126 20.85 6.09 -19.36
CA GLY A 126 21.64 7.30 -19.14
C GLY A 126 22.53 7.22 -17.90
N THR A 127 23.43 8.19 -17.75
CA THR A 127 24.31 8.32 -16.57
C THR A 127 23.71 9.21 -15.47
N HIS A 128 22.51 9.74 -15.68
CA HIS A 128 21.85 10.63 -14.75
C HIS A 128 21.10 9.85 -13.67
N SER A 129 21.32 10.23 -12.41
CA SER A 129 20.46 9.87 -11.30
C SER A 129 19.60 11.06 -10.86
N TYR A 130 18.39 10.76 -10.39
CA TYR A 130 17.45 11.75 -9.88
C TYR A 130 17.10 11.40 -8.45
N GLN A 131 17.22 12.37 -7.55
CA GLN A 131 16.86 12.21 -6.14
C GLN A 131 15.80 13.23 -5.76
N GLY A 132 14.96 12.88 -4.79
CA GLY A 132 13.91 13.78 -4.31
C GLY A 132 13.17 13.25 -3.10
N ASP A 133 12.10 13.94 -2.72
CA ASP A 133 11.14 13.48 -1.74
C ASP A 133 9.80 13.12 -2.38
N ILE A 134 9.12 12.14 -1.78
CA ILE A 134 7.88 11.57 -2.31
C ILE A 134 6.69 12.55 -2.23
N TYR A 135 6.72 13.53 -1.32
CA TYR A 135 5.64 14.51 -1.16
C TYR A 135 5.65 15.51 -2.31
N SER A 136 6.81 16.11 -2.61
CA SER A 136 7.03 16.97 -3.77
C SER A 136 6.72 16.23 -5.07
N ALA A 137 7.15 14.97 -5.18
CA ALA A 137 6.89 14.16 -6.36
C ALA A 137 5.39 13.87 -6.56
N ARG A 138 4.64 13.64 -5.48
CA ARG A 138 3.18 13.48 -5.51
C ARG A 138 2.47 14.77 -5.91
N GLN A 139 2.86 15.91 -5.33
CA GLN A 139 2.27 17.21 -5.62
C GLN A 139 2.47 17.61 -7.09
N ASN A 140 3.70 17.46 -7.59
CA ASN A 140 4.07 17.84 -8.95
C ASN A 140 3.76 16.75 -9.99
N ARG A 141 3.26 15.58 -9.55
CA ARG A 141 3.02 14.39 -10.39
C ARG A 141 4.24 13.99 -11.22
N SER A 142 5.44 14.25 -10.69
CA SER A 142 6.70 14.08 -11.43
C SER A 142 7.22 12.64 -11.40
N LEU A 143 6.60 11.77 -10.60
CA LEU A 143 7.01 10.38 -10.44
C LEU A 143 5.83 9.43 -10.64
N LYS A 144 5.98 8.46 -11.54
CA LYS A 144 5.01 7.38 -11.80
C LYS A 144 5.52 6.10 -11.14
N SER A 145 5.15 5.89 -9.89
CA SER A 145 5.65 4.79 -9.07
C SER A 145 4.53 4.18 -8.23
N GLY A 146 4.60 2.87 -8.06
CA GLY A 146 3.74 2.11 -7.18
C GLY A 146 3.94 2.46 -5.70
N TYR A 147 5.18 2.79 -5.32
CA TYR A 147 5.56 3.23 -3.98
C TYR A 147 4.72 4.43 -3.52
N LEU A 148 4.48 5.41 -4.40
CA LEU A 148 3.64 6.57 -4.07
C LEU A 148 2.20 6.15 -3.78
N THR A 149 1.65 5.25 -4.59
CA THR A 149 0.27 4.76 -4.40
C THR A 149 0.17 3.98 -3.09
N LEU A 150 1.15 3.12 -2.78
CA LEU A 150 1.19 2.40 -1.51
C LEU A 150 1.29 3.37 -0.33
N TYR A 151 2.23 4.31 -0.38
CA TYR A 151 2.49 5.26 0.69
C TYR A 151 1.29 6.17 0.96
N PHE A 152 0.74 6.81 -0.07
CA PHE A 152 -0.31 7.82 0.08
C PHE A 152 -1.72 7.25 0.10
N ASP A 153 -2.01 6.23 -0.72
CA ASP A 153 -3.38 5.82 -1.01
C ASP A 153 -3.76 4.52 -0.26
N VAL A 154 -2.82 3.60 -0.05
CA VAL A 154 -3.08 2.34 0.68
C VAL A 154 -2.81 2.48 2.18
N LEU A 155 -1.72 3.13 2.54
CA LEU A 155 -1.28 3.32 3.91
C LEU A 155 -1.58 4.72 4.47
N ALA A 156 -2.26 5.58 3.71
CA ALA A 156 -2.65 6.93 4.13
C ALA A 156 -1.51 7.74 4.80
N GLN A 157 -0.37 7.84 4.11
CA GLN A 157 0.86 8.51 4.55
C GLN A 157 1.65 7.75 5.63
N GLY A 158 1.46 6.43 5.74
CA GLY A 158 2.05 5.63 6.80
C GLY A 158 1.30 5.72 8.14
N GLN A 159 0.08 6.25 8.14
CA GLN A 159 -0.86 6.24 9.27
C GLN A 159 -2.25 5.84 8.75
N PRO A 160 -3.10 5.14 9.51
CA PRO A 160 -4.44 4.84 9.03
C PRO A 160 -5.20 6.13 8.71
N ALA A 161 -5.96 6.10 7.61
CA ALA A 161 -7.08 7.02 7.44
C ALA A 161 -7.92 6.95 8.71
N LYS A 162 -7.97 8.07 9.45
CA LYS A 162 -8.85 8.19 10.62
C LYS A 162 -10.27 7.95 10.16
N GLY A 163 -10.81 6.78 10.51
CA GLY A 163 -12.24 6.50 10.51
C GLY A 163 -12.85 6.95 11.82
#